data_AF-B9LNX7-F1
#
_entry.id   AF-B9LNX7-F1
#
_cell.length_a   1.000
_cell.length_b   1.000
_cell.length_c   1.000
_cell.angle_alpha   90.00
_cell.angle_beta   90.00
_cell.angle_gamma   90.00
#
_symmetry.space_group_name_H-M   'P 1'
#
loop_
_entity.id
_entity.type
_entity.pdbx_description
1 polymer ?
#
loop_
_entity_poly.entity_id
_entity_poly.type
_entity_poly.pdbx_seq_one_letter_code
_entity_poly.pdbx_strand_id
1 'polypeptide(L)'
;MQAGGDHTADEPREKCGVVGVSLADREAARPLYYALYALQHRGQESAGIVTHDGFQQHSHVERGLVGDAFDEGDLESLSGGTGIGHVRYPTAGSLDKSCAQPFSVSFKSGSLGLSHNGNLVNADEVREELAAAGHAFTSDGDTEVIAHDLARNLLEEDLVRAVKHTMNRIHGSYSLAIAHDDTVLGVRDPLGNRPLCLGKIDGGYVLASESAAIDTLDGELIRDVRPGELVVLEPDGTGYDTYQLVERESTAHCFFEHVYFARPDSVIDENLVYEVRRALGRKLWEESGVESDVVMPVPDSGRAFASGYADAAGETTADGEPREDGDDGIAFAEGLMKNRYVGRTFIMPTQDERERAVRLKLNPIRSTVEGKSVTIIDDSIVRGTTSTQLVELVREAGAEEVHLRIGAPAIIAPCYFGIDMATREELIAADASTEEIREKVGADSLSYLSVDAVADALGESRADLCLGCVTGEYPFDVEGEETDRDIEGVASGVSPADD
;
A
#
# COMPACT_ATOMS: atom_id res chain seq x y z
N MET A 1 -4.31 30.31 -14.19
CA MET A 1 -4.96 30.31 -12.86
C MET A 1 -4.83 28.89 -12.35
N GLN A 2 -3.87 28.66 -11.46
CA GLN A 2 -3.57 27.35 -10.88
C GLN A 2 -4.76 26.91 -10.03
N ALA A 3 -5.37 25.78 -10.40
CA ALA A 3 -6.24 25.03 -9.51
C ALA A 3 -5.35 24.04 -8.76
N GLY A 4 -4.64 24.53 -7.74
CA GLY A 4 -4.05 23.66 -6.73
C GLY A 4 -5.18 23.14 -5.85
N GLY A 5 -5.53 21.87 -6.01
CA GLY A 5 -6.39 21.17 -5.06
C GLY A 5 -5.62 21.05 -3.76
N ASP A 6 -5.95 21.91 -2.79
CA ASP A 6 -5.49 21.76 -1.42
C ASP A 6 -6.27 20.59 -0.79
N HIS A 7 -5.53 19.52 -0.49
CA HIS A 7 -6.01 18.16 -0.31
C HIS A 7 -6.02 17.79 1.19
N THR A 8 -7.13 18.07 1.85
CA THR A 8 -7.36 17.88 3.30
C THR A 8 -7.63 16.43 3.74
N ALA A 9 -6.95 15.43 3.18
CA ALA A 9 -7.12 14.04 3.64
C ALA A 9 -6.05 13.69 4.69
N ASP A 10 -6.49 13.16 5.82
CA ASP A 10 -5.68 12.84 7.00
C ASP A 10 -5.25 11.36 7.06
N GLU A 11 -5.59 10.60 6.04
CA GLU A 11 -5.25 9.18 5.92
C GLU A 11 -4.02 9.04 5.03
N PRO A 12 -3.07 8.13 5.34
CA PRO A 12 -2.05 7.71 4.40
C PRO A 12 -2.74 7.22 3.13
N ARG A 13 -2.29 7.69 1.98
CA ARG A 13 -3.01 7.46 0.75
C ARG A 13 -2.56 6.18 0.05
N GLU A 14 -3.54 5.50 -0.54
CA GLU A 14 -3.45 4.15 -1.10
C GLU A 14 -2.34 4.03 -2.18
N LYS A 15 -1.91 2.82 -2.56
CA LYS A 15 -0.73 2.58 -3.44
C LYS A 15 -1.08 2.16 -4.87
N CYS A 16 -0.10 1.93 -5.72
CA CYS A 16 -0.38 1.20 -6.94
C CYS A 16 -0.73 -0.28 -6.67
N GLY A 17 -1.52 -0.89 -7.55
CA GLY A 17 -1.74 -2.34 -7.59
C GLY A 17 -1.32 -2.86 -8.97
N VAL A 18 -0.55 -3.95 -8.99
CA VAL A 18 -0.08 -4.59 -10.23
C VAL A 18 -0.72 -5.96 -10.40
N VAL A 19 -1.00 -6.32 -11.66
CA VAL A 19 -1.49 -7.65 -12.05
C VAL A 19 -0.75 -8.09 -13.31
N GLY A 20 -0.39 -9.36 -13.41
CA GLY A 20 0.09 -10.00 -14.64
C GLY A 20 -0.61 -11.33 -14.85
N VAL A 21 -1.02 -11.64 -16.07
CA VAL A 21 -1.79 -12.86 -16.39
C VAL A 21 -1.21 -13.52 -17.64
N SER A 22 -1.11 -14.84 -17.63
CA SER A 22 -0.82 -15.66 -18.81
C SER A 22 -1.79 -16.82 -18.92
N LEU A 23 -2.45 -16.97 -20.08
CA LEU A 23 -3.52 -17.94 -20.35
C LEU A 23 -3.31 -18.64 -21.69
N ALA A 24 -3.64 -19.94 -21.74
CA ALA A 24 -3.46 -20.77 -22.93
C ALA A 24 -4.42 -20.46 -24.09
N ASP A 25 -5.72 -20.36 -23.79
CA ASP A 25 -6.80 -20.40 -24.78
C ASP A 25 -7.90 -19.36 -24.49
N ARG A 26 -7.56 -18.27 -23.79
CA ARG A 26 -8.52 -17.25 -23.34
C ARG A 26 -7.90 -15.86 -23.33
N GLU A 27 -8.71 -14.85 -23.60
CA GLU A 27 -8.31 -13.44 -23.53
C GLU A 27 -7.98 -13.01 -22.10
N ALA A 28 -6.84 -12.35 -21.90
CA ALA A 28 -6.37 -11.86 -20.60
C ALA A 28 -7.08 -10.57 -20.14
N ALA A 29 -7.66 -9.79 -21.05
CA ALA A 29 -8.22 -8.47 -20.73
C ALA A 29 -9.30 -8.48 -19.64
N ARG A 30 -10.24 -9.44 -19.69
CA ARG A 30 -11.32 -9.55 -18.69
C ARG A 30 -10.80 -10.01 -17.31
N PRO A 31 -9.99 -11.07 -17.21
CA PRO A 31 -9.32 -11.41 -15.94
C PRO A 31 -8.52 -10.25 -15.35
N LEU A 32 -7.75 -9.53 -16.18
CA LEU A 32 -7.01 -8.33 -15.74
C LEU A 32 -7.97 -7.27 -15.20
N TYR A 33 -9.04 -6.94 -15.92
CA TYR A 33 -10.05 -5.97 -15.49
C TYR A 33 -10.66 -6.32 -14.12
N TYR A 34 -11.07 -7.58 -13.91
CA TYR A 34 -11.66 -8.00 -12.63
C TYR A 34 -10.64 -8.01 -11.48
N ALA A 35 -9.41 -8.44 -11.74
CA ALA A 35 -8.32 -8.37 -10.75
C ALA A 35 -8.02 -6.91 -10.36
N LEU A 36 -7.97 -5.99 -11.32
CA LEU A 36 -7.80 -4.55 -11.04
C LEU A 36 -8.97 -3.98 -10.23
N TYR A 37 -10.20 -4.42 -10.51
CA TYR A 37 -11.36 -4.04 -9.71
C TYR A 37 -11.23 -4.50 -8.24
N ALA A 38 -10.72 -5.72 -8.02
CA ALA A 38 -10.44 -6.24 -6.68
C ALA A 38 -9.34 -5.44 -5.94
N LEU A 39 -8.39 -4.88 -6.71
CA LEU A 39 -7.29 -4.05 -6.22
C LEU A 39 -7.58 -2.54 -6.28
N GLN A 40 -8.81 -2.11 -6.59
CA GLN A 40 -9.16 -0.69 -6.74
C GLN A 40 -8.86 0.15 -5.49
N HIS A 41 -8.91 -0.48 -4.31
CA HIS A 41 -8.54 0.12 -3.02
C HIS A 41 -7.03 0.43 -2.91
N ARG A 42 -6.22 0.02 -3.88
CA ARG A 42 -4.83 0.48 -4.00
C ARG A 42 -4.83 1.79 -4.79
N GLY A 43 -5.33 1.81 -6.01
CA GLY A 43 -5.22 2.99 -6.87
C GLY A 43 -6.57 3.43 -7.41
N GLN A 44 -6.87 4.73 -7.39
CA GLN A 44 -8.14 5.28 -7.91
C GLN A 44 -7.94 6.47 -8.87
N GLU A 45 -6.70 6.84 -9.19
CA GLU A 45 -6.42 7.98 -10.07
C GLU A 45 -6.35 7.61 -11.55
N SER A 46 -5.88 6.41 -11.85
CA SER A 46 -5.89 5.85 -13.21
C SER A 46 -5.86 4.33 -13.19
N ALA A 47 -6.31 3.73 -14.27
CA ALA A 47 -6.22 2.30 -14.50
C ALA A 47 -5.76 2.03 -15.94
N GLY A 48 -5.07 0.92 -16.15
CA GLY A 48 -4.56 0.56 -17.45
C GLY A 48 -4.34 -0.93 -17.61
N ILE A 49 -4.47 -1.41 -18.84
CA ILE A 49 -4.20 -2.79 -19.24
C ILE A 49 -3.37 -2.76 -20.52
N VAL A 50 -2.38 -3.65 -20.56
CA VAL A 50 -1.59 -3.98 -21.74
C VAL A 50 -1.69 -5.48 -21.99
N THR A 51 -2.04 -5.90 -23.20
CA THR A 51 -2.10 -7.30 -23.62
C THR A 51 -1.21 -7.55 -24.84
N HIS A 52 -0.89 -8.82 -25.11
CA HIS A 52 -0.13 -9.21 -26.28
C HIS A 52 -0.76 -10.43 -26.97
N ASP A 53 -1.00 -10.34 -28.28
CA ASP A 53 -1.69 -11.36 -29.08
C ASP A 53 -0.76 -12.39 -29.77
N GLY A 54 0.53 -12.34 -29.43
CA GLY A 54 1.59 -13.12 -30.07
C GLY A 54 2.22 -12.44 -31.30
N PHE A 55 1.65 -11.32 -31.75
CA PHE A 55 2.15 -10.53 -32.88
C PHE A 55 2.40 -9.07 -32.52
N GLN A 56 1.49 -8.46 -31.77
CA GLN A 56 1.59 -7.06 -31.36
C GLN A 56 1.00 -6.85 -29.96
N GLN A 57 1.43 -5.74 -29.37
CA GLN A 57 0.96 -5.27 -28.08
C GLN A 57 -0.26 -4.35 -28.25
N HIS A 58 -1.26 -4.51 -27.40
CA HIS A 58 -2.44 -3.66 -27.29
C HIS A 58 -2.42 -2.96 -25.93
N SER A 59 -2.82 -1.69 -25.87
CA SER A 59 -2.76 -0.92 -24.63
C SER A 59 -3.94 0.02 -24.51
N HIS A 60 -4.55 0.06 -23.33
CA HIS A 60 -5.55 1.06 -22.96
C HIS A 60 -5.26 1.54 -21.55
N VAL A 61 -5.05 2.85 -21.40
CA VAL A 61 -4.69 3.50 -20.14
C VAL A 61 -5.47 4.80 -20.02
N GLU A 62 -6.25 4.93 -18.96
CA GLU A 62 -7.10 6.10 -18.74
C GLU A 62 -7.14 6.50 -17.26
N ARG A 63 -7.43 7.78 -17.01
CA ARG A 63 -7.65 8.28 -15.65
C ARG A 63 -9.00 7.84 -15.11
N GLY A 64 -9.09 7.74 -13.79
CA GLY A 64 -10.29 7.38 -13.05
C GLY A 64 -10.24 5.98 -12.47
N LEU A 65 -11.38 5.57 -11.91
CA LEU A 65 -11.61 4.23 -11.40
C LEU A 65 -11.62 3.22 -12.55
N VAL A 66 -11.35 1.95 -12.27
CA VAL A 66 -11.39 0.85 -13.25
C VAL A 66 -12.74 0.80 -13.96
N GLY A 67 -13.84 1.02 -13.24
CA GLY A 67 -15.18 1.05 -13.84
C GLY A 67 -15.45 2.21 -14.80
N ASP A 68 -14.71 3.32 -14.66
CA ASP A 68 -14.84 4.51 -15.51
C ASP A 68 -13.78 4.55 -16.61
N ALA A 69 -12.65 3.86 -16.41
CA ALA A 69 -11.51 3.85 -17.31
C ALA A 69 -11.67 2.88 -18.49
N PHE A 70 -12.55 1.88 -18.40
CA PHE A 70 -12.76 0.88 -19.43
C PHE A 70 -14.25 0.71 -19.76
N ASP A 71 -14.61 0.97 -21.01
CA ASP A 71 -15.88 0.55 -21.59
C ASP A 71 -15.76 -0.87 -22.20
N GLU A 72 -16.91 -1.49 -22.52
CA GLU A 72 -16.92 -2.84 -23.12
C GLU A 72 -16.11 -2.91 -24.43
N GLY A 73 -16.17 -1.86 -25.25
CA GLY A 73 -15.40 -1.79 -26.50
C GLY A 73 -13.90 -1.64 -26.28
N ASP A 74 -13.46 -1.01 -25.19
CA ASP A 74 -12.04 -0.89 -24.85
C ASP A 74 -11.47 -2.27 -24.50
N LEU A 75 -12.20 -3.06 -23.70
CA LEU A 75 -11.83 -4.43 -23.35
C LEU A 75 -11.80 -5.36 -24.56
N GLU A 76 -12.71 -5.19 -25.53
CA GLU A 76 -12.70 -5.95 -26.78
C GLU A 76 -11.47 -5.65 -27.66
N SER A 77 -10.89 -4.45 -27.54
CA SER A 77 -9.68 -4.06 -28.28
C SER A 77 -8.40 -4.66 -27.72
N LEU A 78 -8.40 -5.09 -26.45
CA LEU A 78 -7.26 -5.67 -25.74
C LEU A 78 -7.15 -7.17 -26.00
N SER A 79 -6.76 -7.53 -27.23
CA SER A 79 -6.60 -8.94 -27.63
C SER A 79 -5.32 -9.55 -27.06
N GLY A 80 -5.35 -10.85 -26.77
CA GLY A 80 -4.20 -11.65 -26.35
C GLY A 80 -4.43 -12.52 -25.12
N GLY A 81 -3.70 -13.64 -25.07
CA GLY A 81 -3.71 -14.57 -23.94
C GLY A 81 -2.86 -14.12 -22.75
N THR A 82 -2.00 -13.14 -22.95
CA THR A 82 -1.10 -12.62 -21.91
C THR A 82 -1.23 -11.11 -21.77
N GLY A 83 -0.94 -10.60 -20.57
CA GLY A 83 -0.98 -9.17 -20.33
C GLY A 83 -0.72 -8.78 -18.89
N ILE A 84 -0.65 -7.47 -18.67
CA ILE A 84 -0.45 -6.84 -17.37
C ILE A 84 -1.46 -5.72 -17.17
N GLY A 85 -1.74 -5.41 -15.92
CA GLY A 85 -2.67 -4.38 -15.51
C GLY A 85 -2.14 -3.58 -14.34
N HIS A 86 -2.65 -2.37 -14.21
CA HIS A 86 -2.26 -1.47 -13.14
C HIS A 86 -3.42 -0.58 -12.69
N VAL A 87 -3.53 -0.36 -11.38
CA VAL A 87 -4.30 0.75 -10.78
C VAL A 87 -3.34 1.67 -10.06
N ARG A 88 -3.44 2.98 -10.31
CA ARG A 88 -2.48 3.97 -9.82
C ARG A 88 -3.03 4.78 -8.66
N TYR A 89 -2.15 5.00 -7.69
CA TYR A 89 -2.19 6.17 -6.83
C TYR A 89 -0.90 7.00 -7.08
N PRO A 90 -0.93 8.34 -6.99
CA PRO A 90 0.26 9.15 -7.22
C PRO A 90 1.15 9.06 -5.99
N THR A 91 2.27 8.36 -6.10
CA THR A 91 3.30 8.24 -5.05
C THR A 91 4.55 9.05 -5.42
N ALA A 92 4.96 8.96 -6.69
CA ALA A 92 5.98 9.81 -7.32
C ALA A 92 5.57 10.21 -8.73
N GLY A 93 6.17 11.32 -9.19
CA GLY A 93 5.85 11.96 -10.45
C GLY A 93 4.52 12.73 -10.43
N SER A 94 4.28 13.45 -11.51
CA SER A 94 3.12 14.31 -11.70
C SER A 94 1.80 13.52 -11.76
N LEU A 95 0.70 14.23 -11.53
CA LEU A 95 -0.65 13.70 -11.75
C LEU A 95 -0.96 13.49 -13.24
N ASP A 96 -0.02 13.77 -14.15
CA ASP A 96 -0.22 13.73 -15.59
C ASP A 96 -0.58 12.34 -16.11
N LYS A 97 -1.37 12.30 -17.20
CA LYS A 97 -1.76 11.05 -17.86
C LYS A 97 -0.54 10.27 -18.35
N SER A 98 0.56 10.96 -18.65
CA SER A 98 1.85 10.34 -19.01
C SER A 98 2.42 9.44 -17.91
N CYS A 99 2.01 9.64 -16.65
CA CYS A 99 2.42 8.81 -15.52
C CYS A 99 1.42 7.69 -15.22
N ALA A 100 0.34 7.55 -15.98
CA ALA A 100 -0.57 6.41 -15.88
C ALA A 100 0.10 5.15 -16.44
N GLN A 101 -0.16 4.01 -15.81
CA GLN A 101 0.50 2.74 -16.08
C GLN A 101 -0.53 1.70 -16.53
N PRO A 102 -0.13 0.60 -17.22
CA PRO A 102 1.24 0.20 -17.52
C PRO A 102 1.98 1.15 -18.48
N PHE A 103 3.26 1.42 -18.22
CA PHE A 103 4.10 2.12 -19.18
C PHE A 103 4.46 1.17 -20.31
N SER A 104 4.36 1.62 -21.57
CA SER A 104 4.56 0.78 -22.74
C SER A 104 5.52 1.42 -23.73
N VAL A 105 6.51 0.65 -24.19
CA VAL A 105 7.49 1.08 -25.19
C VAL A 105 7.83 -0.04 -26.16
N SER A 106 8.00 0.31 -27.44
CA SER A 106 8.57 -0.59 -28.45
C SER A 106 10.04 -0.26 -28.69
N PHE A 107 10.88 -1.28 -28.78
CA PHE A 107 12.32 -1.15 -28.96
C PHE A 107 12.86 -2.27 -29.86
N LYS A 108 14.18 -2.31 -30.08
CA LYS A 108 14.78 -3.24 -31.05
C LYS A 108 14.55 -4.73 -30.71
N SER A 109 14.44 -5.09 -29.43
CA SER A 109 14.24 -6.47 -28.99
C SER A 109 12.77 -6.81 -28.69
N GLY A 110 11.80 -6.02 -29.18
CA GLY A 110 10.37 -6.29 -29.03
C GLY A 110 9.59 -5.14 -28.41
N SER A 111 8.52 -5.48 -27.71
CA SER A 111 7.67 -4.58 -26.94
C SER A 111 7.81 -4.84 -25.44
N LEU A 112 7.80 -3.77 -24.64
CA LEU A 112 7.89 -3.84 -23.19
C LEU A 112 6.73 -3.07 -22.58
N GLY A 113 5.91 -3.75 -21.79
CA GLY A 113 4.95 -3.17 -20.86
C GLY A 113 5.46 -3.32 -19.43
N LEU A 114 5.28 -2.31 -18.58
CA LEU A 114 5.71 -2.34 -17.19
C LEU A 114 4.69 -1.70 -16.25
N SER A 115 4.26 -2.47 -15.25
CA SER A 115 3.44 -2.02 -14.12
C SER A 115 4.28 -2.08 -12.85
N HIS A 116 4.25 -1.02 -12.06
CA HIS A 116 5.10 -0.81 -10.90
C HIS A 116 4.28 -0.39 -9.67
N ASN A 117 4.37 -1.19 -8.61
CA ASN A 117 3.99 -0.78 -7.26
C ASN A 117 5.25 -0.61 -6.41
N GLY A 118 5.56 0.63 -6.03
CA GLY A 118 6.75 0.95 -5.26
C GLY A 118 7.19 2.40 -5.43
N ASN A 119 8.45 2.65 -5.10
CA ASN A 119 9.12 3.92 -5.35
C ASN A 119 10.64 3.69 -5.37
N LEU A 120 11.32 4.29 -6.35
CA LEU A 120 12.78 4.29 -6.43
C LEU A 120 13.38 5.53 -5.75
N VAL A 121 14.35 5.31 -4.85
CA VAL A 121 15.06 6.40 -4.17
C VAL A 121 16.15 7.02 -5.04
N ASN A 122 16.74 6.25 -5.95
CA ASN A 122 17.77 6.72 -6.89
C ASN A 122 17.24 6.91 -8.33
N ALA A 123 15.94 7.16 -8.48
CA ALA A 123 15.31 7.33 -9.79
C ALA A 123 15.97 8.44 -10.63
N ASP A 124 16.30 9.57 -10.00
CA ASP A 124 16.88 10.74 -10.67
C ASP A 124 18.31 10.46 -11.14
N GLU A 125 19.13 9.79 -10.32
CA GLU A 125 20.49 9.38 -10.70
C GLU A 125 20.45 8.47 -11.94
N VAL A 126 19.63 7.41 -11.91
CA VAL A 126 19.51 6.46 -13.03
C VAL A 126 18.94 7.16 -14.28
N ARG A 127 17.98 8.08 -14.09
CA ARG A 127 17.42 8.90 -15.17
C ARG A 127 18.47 9.76 -15.84
N GLU A 128 19.31 10.46 -15.07
CA GLU A 128 20.39 11.31 -15.59
C GLU A 128 21.41 10.50 -16.39
N GLU A 129 21.82 9.33 -15.90
CA GLU A 129 22.71 8.41 -16.63
C GLU A 129 22.12 7.96 -17.97
N LEU A 130 20.85 7.55 -17.98
CA LEU A 130 20.14 7.13 -19.18
C LEU A 130 19.94 8.29 -20.16
N ALA A 131 19.60 9.49 -19.66
CA ALA A 131 19.47 10.68 -20.47
C ALA A 131 20.81 11.08 -21.12
N ALA A 132 21.92 10.98 -20.39
CA ALA A 132 23.26 11.19 -20.93
C ALA A 132 23.64 10.16 -22.01
N ALA A 133 23.11 8.93 -21.92
CA ALA A 133 23.22 7.90 -22.94
C ALA A 133 22.26 8.09 -24.13
N GLY A 134 21.41 9.13 -24.11
CA GLY A 134 20.52 9.50 -25.21
C GLY A 134 19.08 8.97 -25.09
N HIS A 135 18.69 8.45 -23.92
CA HIS A 135 17.29 8.08 -23.66
C HIS A 135 16.44 9.36 -23.50
N ALA A 136 15.25 9.35 -24.11
CA ALA A 136 14.29 10.44 -24.00
C ALA A 136 13.11 9.98 -23.14
N PHE A 137 12.80 10.76 -22.12
CA PHE A 137 11.72 10.49 -21.18
C PHE A 137 10.48 11.34 -21.50
N THR A 138 9.31 10.78 -21.27
CA THR A 138 8.00 11.38 -21.54
C THR A 138 7.21 11.68 -20.27
N SER A 139 7.66 11.15 -19.13
CA SER A 139 7.10 11.30 -17.80
C SER A 139 8.20 11.58 -16.78
N ASP A 140 7.79 12.07 -15.61
CA ASP A 140 8.62 12.20 -14.42
C ASP A 140 8.45 11.01 -13.46
N GLY A 141 7.76 9.94 -13.87
CA GLY A 141 7.60 8.71 -13.09
C GLY A 141 8.84 7.82 -13.10
N ASP A 142 9.12 7.17 -11.98
CA ASP A 142 10.19 6.18 -11.82
C ASP A 142 9.99 4.91 -12.66
N THR A 143 8.74 4.60 -13.00
CA THR A 143 8.34 3.46 -13.82
C THR A 143 8.99 3.50 -15.21
N GLU A 144 9.05 4.68 -15.81
CA GLU A 144 9.71 4.88 -17.10
C GLU A 144 11.23 4.70 -16.98
N VAL A 145 11.83 5.08 -15.85
CA VAL A 145 13.26 4.83 -15.56
C VAL A 145 13.55 3.33 -15.52
N ILE A 146 12.74 2.55 -14.80
CA ILE A 146 12.87 1.08 -14.76
C ILE A 146 12.72 0.49 -16.17
N ALA A 147 11.72 0.94 -16.93
CA ALA A 147 11.46 0.44 -18.27
C ALA A 147 12.62 0.72 -19.24
N HIS A 148 13.19 1.93 -19.21
CA HIS A 148 14.34 2.27 -20.06
C HIS A 148 15.61 1.52 -19.65
N ASP A 149 15.85 1.32 -18.35
CA ASP A 149 17.00 0.55 -17.88
C ASP A 149 16.90 -0.93 -18.31
N LEU A 150 15.74 -1.55 -18.09
CA LEU A 150 15.49 -2.93 -18.50
C LEU A 150 15.57 -3.09 -20.02
N ALA A 151 14.94 -2.19 -20.79
CA ALA A 151 15.00 -2.22 -22.24
C ALA A 151 16.43 -2.10 -22.77
N ARG A 152 17.29 -1.30 -22.13
CA ARG A 152 18.72 -1.21 -22.45
C ARG A 152 19.42 -2.55 -22.19
N ASN A 153 19.20 -3.17 -21.03
CA ASN A 153 19.85 -4.43 -20.69
C ASN A 153 19.41 -5.58 -21.62
N LEU A 154 18.13 -5.61 -22.02
CA LEU A 154 17.57 -6.57 -22.99
C LEU A 154 18.13 -6.45 -24.43
N LEU A 155 18.91 -5.40 -24.73
CA LEU A 155 19.64 -5.30 -26.01
C LEU A 155 20.93 -6.13 -26.02
N GLU A 156 21.50 -6.39 -24.84
CA GLU A 156 22.85 -6.95 -24.69
C GLU A 156 22.84 -8.31 -23.97
N GLU A 157 21.83 -8.57 -23.14
CA GLU A 157 21.74 -9.72 -22.25
C GLU A 157 20.46 -10.53 -22.48
N ASP A 158 20.42 -11.77 -22.00
CA ASP A 158 19.16 -12.52 -21.91
C ASP A 158 18.27 -11.97 -20.78
N LEU A 159 16.98 -12.30 -20.85
CA LEU A 159 15.94 -11.83 -19.94
C LEU A 159 16.32 -11.91 -18.46
N VAL A 160 16.80 -13.07 -18.00
CA VAL A 160 17.10 -13.30 -16.58
C VAL A 160 18.27 -12.43 -16.12
N ARG A 161 19.31 -12.31 -16.96
CA ARG A 161 20.46 -11.44 -16.69
C ARG A 161 20.07 -9.96 -16.73
N ALA A 162 19.28 -9.55 -17.72
CA ALA A 162 18.82 -8.18 -17.85
C ALA A 162 18.01 -7.70 -16.64
N VAL A 163 17.07 -8.54 -16.16
CA VAL A 163 16.31 -8.25 -14.92
C VAL A 163 17.24 -8.17 -13.72
N LYS A 164 18.17 -9.13 -13.57
CA LYS A 164 19.14 -9.12 -12.46
C LYS A 164 20.02 -7.87 -12.49
N HIS A 165 20.45 -7.42 -13.66
CA HIS A 165 21.24 -6.21 -13.82
C HIS A 165 20.43 -4.98 -13.39
N THR A 166 19.19 -4.85 -13.88
CA THR A 166 18.29 -3.76 -13.46
C THR A 166 18.08 -3.75 -11.95
N MET A 167 17.81 -4.90 -11.33
CA MET A 167 17.62 -5.01 -9.88
C MET A 167 18.83 -4.56 -9.05
N ASN A 168 20.05 -4.74 -9.57
CA ASN A 168 21.27 -4.30 -8.88
C ASN A 168 21.54 -2.80 -9.03
N ARG A 169 20.88 -2.12 -9.97
CA ARG A 169 21.06 -0.68 -10.21
C ARG A 169 19.99 0.18 -9.56
N ILE A 170 18.77 -0.33 -9.45
CA ILE A 170 17.65 0.43 -8.87
C ILE A 170 17.55 0.18 -7.36
N HIS A 171 17.42 1.26 -6.60
CA HIS A 171 17.29 1.27 -5.14
C HIS A 171 15.91 1.75 -4.75
N GLY A 172 15.33 1.14 -3.72
CA GLY A 172 13.99 1.45 -3.22
C GLY A 172 13.14 0.20 -3.13
N SER A 173 11.83 0.36 -3.30
CA SER A 173 10.88 -0.75 -3.27
C SER A 173 10.18 -0.90 -4.60
N TYR A 174 9.89 -2.13 -5.01
CA TYR A 174 9.17 -2.41 -6.23
C TYR A 174 8.59 -3.82 -6.23
N SER A 175 7.34 -3.92 -6.65
CA SER A 175 6.72 -5.13 -7.18
C SER A 175 6.28 -4.83 -8.61
N LEU A 176 6.83 -5.60 -9.55
CA LEU A 176 6.68 -5.35 -10.97
C LEU A 176 5.88 -6.48 -11.61
N ALA A 177 4.94 -6.10 -12.49
CA ALA A 177 4.40 -6.97 -13.51
C ALA A 177 4.88 -6.44 -14.87
N ILE A 178 5.65 -7.23 -15.60
CA ILE A 178 6.30 -6.84 -16.85
C ILE A 178 5.78 -7.74 -17.97
N ALA A 179 5.43 -7.16 -19.11
CA ALA A 179 5.18 -7.88 -20.34
C ALA A 179 6.34 -7.62 -21.29
N HIS A 180 7.08 -8.65 -21.69
CA HIS A 180 8.05 -8.58 -22.78
C HIS A 180 7.55 -9.47 -23.92
N ASP A 181 7.03 -8.83 -24.96
CA ASP A 181 6.23 -9.48 -26.00
C ASP A 181 5.08 -10.31 -25.37
N ASP A 182 5.03 -11.63 -25.62
CA ASP A 182 4.01 -12.52 -25.08
C ASP A 182 4.35 -13.10 -23.70
N THR A 183 5.53 -12.80 -23.15
CA THR A 183 5.99 -13.34 -21.85
C THR A 183 5.69 -12.37 -20.71
N VAL A 184 5.08 -12.88 -19.63
CA VAL A 184 4.76 -12.09 -18.44
C VAL A 184 5.70 -12.44 -17.29
N LEU A 185 6.24 -11.41 -16.64
CA LEU A 185 7.21 -11.52 -15.55
C LEU A 185 6.65 -10.87 -14.28
N GLY A 186 6.95 -11.50 -13.14
CA GLY A 186 6.79 -10.93 -11.81
C GLY A 186 8.14 -10.71 -11.17
N VAL A 187 8.41 -9.52 -10.65
CA VAL A 187 9.68 -9.22 -9.96
C VAL A 187 9.38 -8.54 -8.64
N ARG A 188 9.98 -9.02 -7.56
CA ARG A 188 9.89 -8.39 -6.23
C ARG A 188 11.26 -7.87 -5.80
N ASP A 189 11.30 -6.68 -5.21
CA ASP A 189 12.54 -6.05 -4.76
C ASP A 189 13.34 -6.94 -3.79
N PRO A 190 14.68 -6.81 -3.73
CA PRO A 190 15.53 -7.64 -2.89
C PRO A 190 15.21 -7.62 -1.39
N LEU A 191 14.48 -6.62 -0.90
CA LEU A 191 14.08 -6.50 0.50
C LEU A 191 12.62 -6.95 0.72
N GLY A 192 11.88 -7.30 -0.34
CA GLY A 192 10.49 -7.75 -0.24
C GLY A 192 9.52 -6.68 0.26
N ASN A 193 9.84 -5.40 0.09
CA ASN A 193 9.10 -4.32 0.75
C ASN A 193 7.64 -4.20 0.29
N ARG A 194 7.39 -4.38 -1.02
CA ARG A 194 6.03 -4.39 -1.59
C ARG A 194 5.53 -5.83 -1.81
N PRO A 195 4.21 -6.08 -1.65
CA PRO A 195 3.65 -7.40 -1.81
C PRO A 195 3.48 -7.77 -3.29
N LEU A 196 3.77 -9.04 -3.60
CA LEU A 196 3.50 -9.67 -4.88
C LEU A 196 3.31 -11.16 -4.63
N CYS A 197 2.22 -11.72 -5.14
CA CYS A 197 1.88 -13.13 -4.98
C CYS A 197 1.58 -13.80 -6.33
N LEU A 198 1.73 -15.12 -6.37
CA LEU A 198 1.49 -15.97 -7.52
C LEU A 198 0.28 -16.86 -7.25
N GLY A 199 -0.64 -16.90 -8.20
CA GLY A 199 -1.85 -17.70 -8.17
C GLY A 199 -2.02 -18.54 -9.43
N LYS A 200 -2.79 -19.62 -9.29
CA LYS A 200 -3.32 -20.41 -10.39
C LYS A 200 -4.77 -20.03 -10.64
N ILE A 201 -5.11 -19.78 -11.90
CA ILE A 201 -6.49 -19.48 -12.31
C ILE A 201 -6.91 -20.43 -13.44
N ASP A 202 -8.18 -20.39 -13.83
CA ASP A 202 -8.66 -21.20 -14.94
C ASP A 202 -7.93 -20.85 -16.25
N GLY A 203 -7.20 -21.84 -16.79
CA GLY A 203 -6.46 -21.69 -18.05
C GLY A 203 -5.07 -21.06 -17.93
N GLY A 204 -4.55 -20.80 -16.72
CA GLY A 204 -3.17 -20.36 -16.56
C GLY A 204 -2.82 -19.80 -15.18
N TYR A 205 -2.02 -18.73 -15.17
CA TYR A 205 -1.39 -18.20 -13.97
C TYR A 205 -1.55 -16.68 -13.87
N VAL A 206 -1.56 -16.19 -12.64
CA VAL A 206 -1.69 -14.77 -12.32
C VAL A 206 -0.68 -14.35 -11.26
N LEU A 207 -0.10 -13.17 -11.46
CA LEU A 207 0.67 -12.43 -10.48
C LEU A 207 -0.18 -11.25 -10.02
N ALA A 208 -0.23 -10.97 -8.72
CA ALA A 208 -1.00 -9.84 -8.20
C ALA A 208 -0.37 -9.24 -6.94
N SER A 209 -0.60 -7.96 -6.69
CA SER A 209 -0.17 -7.34 -5.42
C SER A 209 -0.80 -7.97 -4.17
N GLU A 210 -1.98 -8.58 -4.29
CA GLU A 210 -2.68 -9.24 -3.19
C GLU A 210 -3.45 -10.48 -3.63
N SER A 211 -3.57 -11.45 -2.72
CA SER A 211 -4.31 -12.70 -2.96
C SER A 211 -5.78 -12.48 -3.26
N ALA A 212 -6.41 -11.42 -2.74
CA ALA A 212 -7.82 -11.12 -3.00
C ALA A 212 -8.14 -10.92 -4.50
N ALA A 213 -7.15 -10.53 -5.31
CA ALA A 213 -7.28 -10.47 -6.76
C ALA A 213 -7.36 -11.87 -7.39
N ILE A 214 -6.60 -12.83 -6.84
CA ILE A 214 -6.62 -14.24 -7.25
C ILE A 214 -7.96 -14.87 -6.87
N ASP A 215 -8.44 -14.62 -5.65
CA ASP A 215 -9.74 -15.12 -5.16
C ASP A 215 -10.91 -14.61 -6.02
N THR A 216 -10.84 -13.35 -6.46
CA THR A 216 -11.86 -12.75 -7.35
C THR A 216 -11.92 -13.43 -8.72
N LEU A 217 -10.84 -14.09 -9.14
CA LEU A 217 -10.76 -14.86 -10.37
C LEU A 217 -11.06 -16.36 -10.18
N ASP A 218 -11.64 -16.73 -9.03
CA ASP A 218 -11.86 -18.12 -8.61
C ASP A 218 -10.55 -18.95 -8.62
N GLY A 219 -9.42 -18.28 -8.36
CA GLY A 219 -8.09 -18.88 -8.37
C GLY A 219 -7.67 -19.48 -7.03
N GLU A 220 -6.53 -20.16 -7.06
CA GLU A 220 -5.85 -20.70 -5.88
C GLU A 220 -4.53 -19.95 -5.68
N LEU A 221 -4.33 -19.33 -4.52
CA LEU A 221 -3.04 -18.76 -4.12
C LEU A 221 -2.00 -19.88 -4.03
N ILE A 222 -0.90 -19.75 -4.77
CA ILE A 222 0.21 -20.71 -4.72
C ILE A 222 1.17 -20.33 -3.59
N ARG A 223 1.66 -19.08 -3.62
CA ARG A 223 2.57 -18.47 -2.62
C ARG A 223 2.84 -17.00 -2.93
N ASP A 224 3.44 -16.31 -1.98
CA ASP A 224 4.11 -15.03 -2.21
C ASP A 224 5.35 -15.20 -3.12
N VAL A 225 5.63 -14.18 -3.94
CA VAL A 225 6.90 -14.05 -4.66
C VAL A 225 7.96 -13.63 -3.64
N ARG A 226 9.10 -14.32 -3.62
CA ARG A 226 10.13 -14.10 -2.60
C ARG A 226 10.89 -12.79 -2.86
N PRO A 227 11.45 -12.15 -1.82
CA PRO A 227 12.37 -11.02 -1.98
C PRO A 227 13.47 -11.36 -2.99
N GLY A 228 13.70 -10.50 -3.99
CA GLY A 228 14.75 -10.70 -4.99
C GLY A 228 14.47 -11.78 -6.05
N GLU A 229 13.23 -12.29 -6.12
CA GLU A 229 12.81 -13.33 -7.05
C GLU A 229 12.23 -12.76 -8.35
N LEU A 230 12.53 -13.44 -9.46
CA LEU A 230 11.88 -13.32 -10.75
C LEU A 230 10.99 -14.55 -11.00
N VAL A 231 9.73 -14.33 -11.31
CA VAL A 231 8.79 -15.35 -11.82
C VAL A 231 8.53 -15.07 -13.30
N VAL A 232 8.60 -16.10 -14.13
CA VAL A 232 8.32 -16.01 -15.58
C VAL A 232 7.14 -16.92 -15.88
N LEU A 233 6.01 -16.36 -16.29
CA LEU A 233 4.84 -17.13 -16.70
C LEU A 233 5.04 -17.62 -18.13
N GLU A 234 4.79 -18.91 -18.39
CA GLU A 234 4.86 -19.45 -19.75
C GLU A 234 3.75 -18.82 -20.61
N PRO A 235 4.03 -18.33 -21.84
CA PRO A 235 3.05 -17.64 -22.68
C PRO A 235 1.83 -18.46 -23.07
N ASP A 236 1.95 -19.79 -23.06
CA ASP A 236 0.86 -20.73 -23.33
C ASP A 236 0.07 -21.12 -22.07
N GLY A 237 0.31 -20.45 -20.94
CA GLY A 237 -0.36 -20.69 -19.67
C GLY A 237 -0.10 -22.06 -19.04
N THR A 238 0.85 -22.87 -19.55
CA THR A 238 1.04 -24.24 -19.04
C THR A 238 1.78 -24.30 -17.71
N GLY A 239 2.50 -23.25 -17.35
CA GLY A 239 3.38 -23.24 -16.19
C GLY A 239 4.03 -21.88 -15.93
N TYR A 240 5.03 -21.92 -15.05
CA TYR A 240 5.88 -20.79 -14.74
C TYR A 240 7.26 -21.28 -14.29
N ASP A 241 8.28 -20.48 -14.55
CA ASP A 241 9.64 -20.65 -14.04
C ASP A 241 9.94 -19.62 -12.95
N THR A 242 10.90 -19.92 -12.08
CA THR A 242 11.31 -19.03 -10.99
C THR A 242 12.82 -18.96 -10.86
N TYR A 243 13.36 -17.76 -10.66
CA TYR A 243 14.78 -17.50 -10.54
C TYR A 243 15.03 -16.60 -9.32
N GLN A 244 15.82 -17.10 -8.37
CA GLN A 244 16.31 -16.26 -7.27
C GLN A 244 17.49 -15.43 -7.78
N LEU A 245 17.30 -14.12 -7.97
CA LEU A 245 18.29 -13.27 -8.63
C LEU A 245 19.24 -12.60 -7.63
N VAL A 246 18.68 -12.14 -6.51
CA VAL A 246 19.37 -11.46 -5.41
C VAL A 246 18.89 -12.07 -4.10
N GLU A 247 19.80 -12.38 -3.19
CA GLU A 247 19.47 -12.81 -1.82
C GLU A 247 20.10 -11.82 -0.84
N ARG A 248 19.38 -11.52 0.24
CA ARG A 248 19.82 -10.64 1.32
C ARG A 248 19.64 -11.37 2.65
N GLU A 249 20.42 -10.96 3.66
CA GLU A 249 20.35 -11.57 4.99
C GLU A 249 19.07 -11.19 5.74
N SER A 250 18.55 -9.97 5.52
CA SER A 250 17.30 -9.48 6.09
C SER A 250 16.40 -8.86 5.03
N THR A 251 15.11 -8.84 5.32
CA THR A 251 14.07 -8.19 4.52
C THR A 251 13.75 -6.81 5.09
N ALA A 252 12.92 -6.03 4.39
CA ALA A 252 12.34 -4.81 4.90
C ALA A 252 10.86 -4.76 4.52
N HIS A 253 10.09 -5.74 4.98
CA HIS A 253 8.66 -5.85 4.70
C HIS A 253 7.91 -4.62 5.23
N CYS A 254 6.96 -4.11 4.46
CA CYS A 254 6.19 -2.96 4.88
C CYS A 254 5.08 -3.37 5.85
N PHE A 255 5.30 -3.14 7.16
CA PHE A 255 4.28 -3.42 8.18
C PHE A 255 2.95 -2.66 7.93
N PHE A 256 3.00 -1.52 7.24
CA PHE A 256 1.83 -0.70 6.94
C PHE A 256 0.85 -1.36 5.96
N GLU A 257 1.29 -2.37 5.18
CA GLU A 257 0.38 -3.21 4.40
C GLU A 257 -0.62 -3.94 5.33
N HIS A 258 -0.13 -4.49 6.44
CA HIS A 258 -0.94 -5.20 7.42
C HIS A 258 -1.77 -4.26 8.29
N VAL A 259 -1.22 -3.11 8.67
CA VAL A 259 -1.92 -2.14 9.53
C VAL A 259 -3.11 -1.50 8.80
N TYR A 260 -2.94 -1.08 7.55
CA TYR A 260 -3.93 -0.23 6.88
C TYR A 260 -4.21 -0.62 5.43
N PHE A 261 -3.18 -0.73 4.58
CA PHE A 261 -3.37 -0.68 3.12
C PHE A 261 -4.05 -1.90 2.53
N ALA A 262 -3.59 -3.09 2.90
CA ALA A 262 -4.10 -4.30 2.29
C ALA A 262 -5.55 -4.54 2.70
N ARG A 263 -6.30 -5.23 1.85
CA ARG A 263 -7.61 -5.70 2.24
C ARG A 263 -7.48 -6.74 3.37
N PRO A 264 -8.42 -6.75 4.33
CA PRO A 264 -8.41 -7.74 5.41
C PRO A 264 -8.46 -9.20 4.93
N ASP A 265 -9.08 -9.46 3.77
CA ASP A 265 -9.21 -10.80 3.19
C ASP A 265 -8.01 -11.23 2.34
N SER A 266 -6.94 -10.43 2.29
CA SER A 266 -5.70 -10.79 1.60
C SER A 266 -4.72 -11.53 2.52
N VAL A 267 -3.98 -12.46 1.94
CA VAL A 267 -2.79 -13.09 2.52
C VAL A 267 -1.56 -12.43 1.91
N ILE A 268 -0.67 -11.91 2.76
CA ILE A 268 0.59 -11.29 2.37
C ILE A 268 1.68 -11.93 3.22
N ASP A 269 2.72 -12.44 2.58
CA ASP A 269 3.86 -13.09 3.25
C ASP A 269 3.37 -14.12 4.28
N GLU A 270 2.51 -15.05 3.81
CA GLU A 270 1.84 -16.10 4.60
C GLU A 270 0.85 -15.64 5.70
N ASN A 271 0.70 -14.33 5.91
CA ASN A 271 -0.14 -13.77 6.96
C ASN A 271 -1.48 -13.26 6.42
N LEU A 272 -2.59 -13.74 7.00
CA LEU A 272 -3.92 -13.19 6.74
C LEU A 272 -4.06 -11.83 7.42
N VAL A 273 -4.24 -10.77 6.64
CA VAL A 273 -4.28 -9.38 7.13
C VAL A 273 -5.34 -9.18 8.22
N TYR A 274 -6.52 -9.81 8.09
CA TYR A 274 -7.57 -9.75 9.11
C TYR A 274 -7.10 -10.26 10.48
N GLU A 275 -6.44 -11.42 10.52
CA GLU A 275 -5.98 -12.02 11.78
C GLU A 275 -4.83 -11.22 12.39
N VAL A 276 -3.92 -10.69 11.57
CA VAL A 276 -2.87 -9.77 12.04
C VAL A 276 -3.50 -8.54 12.70
N ARG A 277 -4.49 -7.90 12.07
CA ARG A 277 -5.17 -6.73 12.67
C ARG A 277 -5.88 -7.07 13.97
N ARG A 278 -6.48 -8.27 14.10
CA ARG A 278 -7.03 -8.72 15.38
C ARG A 278 -5.93 -8.90 16.44
N ALA A 279 -4.81 -9.51 16.09
CA ALA A 279 -3.67 -9.69 16.98
C ALA A 279 -3.10 -8.33 17.45
N LEU A 280 -2.95 -7.36 16.54
CA LEU A 280 -2.55 -5.99 16.87
C LEU A 280 -3.55 -5.32 17.82
N GLY A 281 -4.86 -5.52 17.61
CA GLY A 281 -5.90 -5.06 18.53
C GLY A 281 -5.77 -5.65 19.94
N ARG A 282 -5.45 -6.93 20.06
CA ARG A 282 -5.17 -7.59 21.35
C ARG A 282 -3.93 -6.99 22.02
N LYS A 283 -2.84 -6.79 21.25
CA LYS A 283 -1.61 -6.15 21.75
C LYS A 283 -1.86 -4.71 22.24
N LEU A 284 -2.73 -3.97 21.56
CA LEU A 284 -3.10 -2.61 21.95
C LEU A 284 -3.82 -2.57 23.31
N TRP A 285 -4.64 -3.59 23.61
CA TRP A 285 -5.21 -3.79 24.95
C TRP A 285 -4.14 -4.16 25.98
N GLU A 286 -3.25 -5.10 25.67
CA GLU A 286 -2.16 -5.53 26.57
C GLU A 286 -1.24 -4.36 26.96
N GLU A 287 -0.90 -3.49 26.01
CA GLU A 287 0.02 -2.37 26.25
C GLU A 287 -0.64 -1.15 26.89
N SER A 288 -1.90 -0.88 26.54
CA SER A 288 -2.55 0.40 26.85
C SER A 288 -4.08 0.32 26.96
N GLY A 289 -4.61 -0.82 27.42
CA GLY A 289 -6.02 -1.01 27.72
C GLY A 289 -6.62 0.11 28.58
N VAL A 290 -7.89 0.43 28.35
CA VAL A 290 -8.64 1.35 29.22
C VAL A 290 -10.05 0.85 29.44
N GLU A 291 -10.45 0.81 30.72
CA GLU A 291 -11.82 0.47 31.10
C GLU A 291 -12.77 1.56 30.61
N SER A 292 -13.73 1.19 29.77
CA SER A 292 -14.74 2.08 29.22
C SER A 292 -16.04 1.32 28.98
N ASP A 293 -17.15 2.03 28.77
CA ASP A 293 -18.45 1.39 28.56
C ASP A 293 -18.58 0.75 27.17
N VAL A 294 -17.87 1.29 26.17
CA VAL A 294 -17.95 0.81 24.79
C VAL A 294 -16.64 1.03 24.04
N VAL A 295 -16.21 0.00 23.31
CA VAL A 295 -15.17 0.10 22.28
C VAL A 295 -15.81 0.10 20.90
N MET A 296 -15.41 1.03 20.06
CA MET A 296 -15.94 1.21 18.71
C MET A 296 -14.84 1.48 17.69
N PRO A 297 -14.94 0.91 16.48
CA PRO A 297 -13.98 1.15 15.43
C PRO A 297 -14.25 2.46 14.69
N VAL A 298 -13.19 3.06 14.14
CA VAL A 298 -13.31 3.93 12.96
C VAL A 298 -13.47 3.02 11.74
N PRO A 299 -14.61 3.06 11.03
CA PRO A 299 -14.87 2.15 9.92
C PRO A 299 -14.13 2.60 8.64
N ASP A 300 -13.61 1.70 7.82
CA ASP A 300 -13.79 0.24 7.91
C ASP A 300 -12.56 -0.51 8.47
N SER A 301 -11.37 0.10 8.38
CA SER A 301 -10.06 -0.47 8.75
C SER A 301 -9.95 -0.83 10.24
N GLY A 302 -10.47 0.03 11.13
CA GLY A 302 -10.41 -0.16 12.58
C GLY A 302 -11.24 -1.33 13.12
N ARG A 303 -12.10 -1.96 12.31
CA ARG A 303 -13.02 -3.02 12.75
C ARG A 303 -12.31 -4.27 13.28
N ALA A 304 -11.27 -4.72 12.57
CA ALA A 304 -10.52 -5.91 12.99
C ALA A 304 -9.72 -5.64 14.28
N PHE A 305 -9.09 -4.47 14.37
CA PHE A 305 -8.42 -4.02 15.60
C PHE A 305 -9.38 -3.95 16.78
N ALA A 306 -10.53 -3.29 16.61
CA ALA A 306 -11.52 -3.14 17.67
C ALA A 306 -12.10 -4.48 18.13
N SER A 307 -12.30 -5.42 17.21
CA SER A 307 -12.70 -6.79 17.58
C SER A 307 -11.63 -7.49 18.40
N GLY A 308 -10.35 -7.41 18.01
CA GLY A 308 -9.26 -8.00 18.78
C GLY A 308 -9.11 -7.35 20.17
N TYR A 309 -9.19 -6.03 20.22
CA TYR A 309 -9.15 -5.26 21.46
C TYR A 309 -10.28 -5.63 22.41
N ALA A 310 -11.52 -5.72 21.90
CA ALA A 310 -12.69 -6.11 22.68
C ALA A 310 -12.58 -7.54 23.22
N ASP A 311 -12.12 -8.49 22.41
CA ASP A 311 -11.91 -9.88 22.83
C ASP A 311 -10.91 -9.95 23.98
N ALA A 312 -9.76 -9.26 23.87
CA ALA A 312 -8.77 -9.21 24.95
C ALA A 312 -9.31 -8.49 26.20
N ALA A 313 -10.09 -7.42 26.00
CA ALA A 313 -10.76 -6.72 27.09
C ALA A 313 -11.82 -7.56 27.81
N GLY A 314 -12.36 -8.60 27.19
CA GLY A 314 -13.24 -9.58 27.85
C GLY A 314 -12.48 -10.61 28.69
N GLU A 315 -11.16 -10.76 28.49
CA GLU A 315 -10.34 -11.75 29.19
C GLU A 315 -9.67 -11.18 30.44
N THR A 316 -9.16 -9.94 30.36
CA THR A 316 -8.49 -9.25 31.46
C THR A 316 -9.04 -7.85 31.68
N THR A 317 -8.77 -7.28 32.85
CA THR A 317 -8.89 -5.84 33.10
C THR A 317 -7.71 -5.09 32.46
N ALA A 318 -7.81 -3.76 32.37
CA ALA A 318 -6.74 -2.90 31.89
C ALA A 318 -5.45 -2.99 32.73
N ASP A 319 -5.54 -3.45 33.98
CA ASP A 319 -4.39 -3.70 34.86
C ASP A 319 -3.74 -5.08 34.62
N GLY A 320 -4.29 -5.89 33.72
CA GLY A 320 -3.77 -7.23 33.38
C GLY A 320 -4.29 -8.38 34.26
N GLU A 321 -5.26 -8.11 35.14
CA GLU A 321 -5.85 -9.14 35.99
C GLU A 321 -7.00 -9.87 35.24
N PRO A 322 -7.18 -11.19 35.39
CA PRO A 322 -8.29 -11.91 34.77
C PRO A 322 -9.65 -11.36 35.23
N ARG A 323 -10.62 -11.27 34.32
CA ARG A 323 -12.00 -10.86 34.68
C ARG A 323 -12.71 -11.91 35.53
N GLU A 324 -13.58 -11.44 36.42
CA GLU A 324 -14.42 -12.32 37.25
C GLU A 324 -15.53 -12.96 36.42
N ASP A 325 -16.00 -14.14 36.85
CA ASP A 325 -17.10 -14.85 36.19
C ASP A 325 -18.37 -13.98 36.14
N GLY A 326 -18.77 -13.56 34.94
CA GLY A 326 -19.97 -12.74 34.70
C GLY A 326 -19.69 -11.24 34.49
N ASP A 327 -18.43 -10.83 34.48
CA ASP A 327 -18.02 -9.55 33.91
C ASP A 327 -17.84 -9.71 32.38
N ASP A 328 -18.79 -9.18 31.62
CA ASP A 328 -18.84 -9.29 30.14
C ASP A 328 -17.78 -8.43 29.44
N GLY A 329 -16.95 -7.70 30.19
CA GLY A 329 -15.92 -6.85 29.62
C GLY A 329 -16.46 -5.55 29.05
N ILE A 330 -15.69 -5.00 28.12
CA ILE A 330 -16.05 -3.78 27.40
C ILE A 330 -16.96 -4.17 26.22
N ALA A 331 -18.11 -3.49 26.09
CA ALA A 331 -19.00 -3.77 24.98
C ALA A 331 -18.39 -3.34 23.64
N PHE A 332 -18.31 -4.24 22.67
CA PHE A 332 -18.01 -3.89 21.28
C PHE A 332 -19.27 -3.46 20.55
N ALA A 333 -19.26 -2.26 19.97
CA ALA A 333 -20.38 -1.78 19.16
C ALA A 333 -19.95 -0.84 18.03
N GLU A 334 -20.74 -0.84 16.95
CA GLU A 334 -20.64 0.19 15.93
C GLU A 334 -21.18 1.51 16.51
N GLY A 335 -20.29 2.48 16.70
CA GLY A 335 -20.63 3.84 17.11
C GLY A 335 -20.61 4.86 15.97
N LEU A 336 -19.99 4.51 14.83
CA LEU A 336 -19.89 5.35 13.64
C LEU A 336 -20.30 4.54 12.41
N MET A 337 -21.04 5.18 11.52
CA MET A 337 -21.44 4.59 10.25
C MET A 337 -20.86 5.38 9.09
N LYS A 338 -20.08 4.69 8.24
CA LYS A 338 -19.50 5.27 7.03
C LYS A 338 -20.54 5.45 5.95
N ASN A 339 -20.55 6.63 5.34
CA ASN A 339 -21.38 6.93 4.19
C ASN A 339 -20.72 6.39 2.92
N ARG A 340 -21.24 5.27 2.42
CA ARG A 340 -20.68 4.55 1.25
C ARG A 340 -20.81 5.30 -0.08
N TYR A 341 -21.61 6.36 -0.13
CA TYR A 341 -21.90 7.10 -1.37
C TYR A 341 -21.14 8.42 -1.47
N VAL A 342 -20.26 8.71 -0.51
CA VAL A 342 -19.41 9.90 -0.51
C VAL A 342 -18.15 9.60 -1.31
N GLY A 343 -18.03 10.23 -2.48
CA GLY A 343 -16.82 10.19 -3.31
C GLY A 343 -15.71 11.12 -2.82
N ARG A 344 -14.52 11.04 -3.44
CA ARG A 344 -13.31 11.78 -3.06
C ARG A 344 -13.42 13.31 -3.17
N THR A 345 -14.26 13.82 -4.08
CA THR A 345 -14.25 15.24 -4.44
C THR A 345 -15.63 15.86 -4.22
N PHE A 346 -15.76 16.59 -3.11
CA PHE A 346 -16.70 17.70 -3.04
C PHE A 346 -15.91 18.96 -3.35
N ILE A 347 -16.30 19.72 -4.37
CA ILE A 347 -15.90 21.12 -4.46
C ILE A 347 -16.54 21.80 -3.26
N MET A 348 -15.78 21.96 -2.17
CA MET A 348 -16.21 22.66 -0.97
C MET A 348 -15.61 24.07 -1.04
N PRO A 349 -16.40 25.08 -1.44
CA PRO A 349 -15.89 26.42 -1.74
C PRO A 349 -15.38 27.19 -0.51
N THR A 350 -15.65 26.72 0.72
CA THR A 350 -15.27 27.42 1.96
C THR A 350 -14.59 26.50 3.00
N GLN A 351 -13.80 27.10 3.90
CA GLN A 351 -13.12 26.40 4.99
C GLN A 351 -14.11 25.80 6.02
N ASP A 352 -15.21 26.51 6.30
CA ASP A 352 -16.33 26.02 7.14
C ASP A 352 -17.02 24.76 6.57
N GLU A 353 -17.06 24.61 5.23
CA GLU A 353 -17.60 23.40 4.59
C GLU A 353 -16.62 22.23 4.66
N ARG A 354 -15.30 22.49 4.65
CA ARG A 354 -14.28 21.46 4.86
C ARG A 354 -14.32 20.87 6.27
N GLU A 355 -14.66 21.64 7.29
CA GLU A 355 -14.89 21.15 8.66
C GLU A 355 -16.12 20.23 8.75
N ARG A 356 -17.08 20.34 7.83
CA ARG A 356 -18.24 19.43 7.72
C ARG A 356 -17.92 18.14 6.94
N ALA A 357 -16.72 17.99 6.39
CA ALA A 357 -16.34 16.84 5.57
C ALA A 357 -16.44 15.52 6.34
N VAL A 358 -15.97 15.46 7.59
CA VAL A 358 -16.07 14.23 8.40
C VAL A 358 -17.52 13.89 8.70
N ARG A 359 -18.41 14.86 8.94
CA ARG A 359 -19.85 14.60 9.14
C ARG A 359 -20.55 14.06 7.90
N LEU A 360 -20.04 14.37 6.70
CA LEU A 360 -20.52 13.76 5.46
C LEU A 360 -20.06 12.30 5.35
N LYS A 361 -18.83 12.02 5.78
CA LYS A 361 -18.19 10.69 5.71
C LYS A 361 -18.68 9.73 6.80
N LEU A 362 -18.84 10.20 8.04
CA LEU A 362 -19.12 9.41 9.23
C LEU A 362 -20.31 9.99 9.99
N ASN A 363 -21.23 9.11 10.38
CA ASN A 363 -22.41 9.49 11.18
C ASN A 363 -22.40 8.74 12.52
N PRO A 364 -22.51 9.44 13.67
CA PRO A 364 -22.51 8.78 14.96
C PRO A 364 -23.86 8.10 15.25
N ILE A 365 -23.81 6.92 15.84
CA ILE A 365 -24.98 6.20 16.36
C ILE A 365 -25.16 6.63 17.82
N ARG A 366 -25.98 7.66 18.03
CA ARG A 366 -26.15 8.29 19.36
C ARG A 366 -26.50 7.30 20.47
N SER A 367 -27.34 6.31 20.20
CA SER A 367 -27.70 5.28 21.19
C SER A 367 -26.52 4.44 21.68
N THR A 368 -25.43 4.38 20.92
CA THR A 368 -24.20 3.69 21.30
C THR A 368 -23.33 4.56 22.19
N VAL A 369 -23.37 5.89 22.01
CA VAL A 369 -22.38 6.88 22.51
C VAL A 369 -22.90 7.73 23.68
N GLU A 370 -24.17 8.11 23.67
CA GLU A 370 -24.74 9.09 24.60
C GLU A 370 -24.66 8.62 26.07
N GLY A 371 -24.03 9.44 26.92
CA GLY A 371 -23.88 9.20 28.36
C GLY A 371 -22.87 8.10 28.71
N LYS A 372 -21.91 7.81 27.83
CA LYS A 372 -20.91 6.74 28.01
C LYS A 372 -19.48 7.22 27.88
N SER A 373 -18.56 6.51 28.52
CA SER A 373 -17.13 6.51 28.22
C SER A 373 -16.87 5.64 26.99
N VAL A 374 -16.14 6.18 26.01
CA VAL A 374 -15.98 5.57 24.68
C VAL A 374 -14.52 5.40 24.35
N THR A 375 -14.12 4.18 23.98
CA THR A 375 -12.83 3.91 23.36
C THR A 375 -12.99 3.81 21.85
N ILE A 376 -12.36 4.73 21.12
CA ILE A 376 -12.30 4.74 19.67
C ILE A 376 -11.00 4.07 19.24
N ILE A 377 -11.12 3.04 18.40
CA ILE A 377 -9.99 2.35 17.78
C ILE A 377 -9.84 2.83 16.34
N ASP A 378 -8.71 3.45 16.04
CA ASP A 378 -8.33 3.89 14.70
C ASP A 378 -7.04 3.16 14.26
N ASP A 379 -6.79 3.07 12.97
CA ASP A 379 -5.58 2.41 12.48
C ASP A 379 -4.32 3.27 12.66
N SER A 380 -4.40 4.56 12.36
CA SER A 380 -3.27 5.48 12.34
C SER A 380 -3.69 6.94 12.54
N ILE A 381 -2.73 7.81 12.86
CA ILE A 381 -2.92 9.27 12.87
C ILE A 381 -1.77 9.89 12.06
N VAL A 382 -2.10 10.68 11.03
CA VAL A 382 -1.11 11.35 10.17
C VAL A 382 -0.98 12.83 10.51
N ARG A 383 -1.95 13.66 10.14
CA ARG A 383 -2.03 15.12 10.41
C ARG A 383 -2.91 15.44 11.62
N GLY A 384 -3.78 14.51 12.02
CA GLY A 384 -4.64 14.57 13.22
C GLY A 384 -5.92 15.38 13.06
N THR A 385 -6.13 16.07 11.95
CA THR A 385 -7.37 16.83 11.65
C THR A 385 -8.65 16.00 11.71
N THR A 386 -8.64 14.78 11.18
CA THR A 386 -9.76 13.82 11.18
C THR A 386 -9.95 13.27 12.59
N SER A 387 -8.88 12.93 13.30
CA SER A 387 -8.96 12.47 14.68
C SER A 387 -9.57 13.54 15.60
N THR A 388 -9.16 14.81 15.45
CA THR A 388 -9.77 15.95 16.16
C THR A 388 -11.28 16.04 15.87
N GLN A 389 -11.66 16.05 14.59
CA GLN A 389 -13.07 16.12 14.20
C GLN A 389 -13.89 14.92 14.67
N LEU A 390 -13.27 13.74 14.75
CA LEU A 390 -13.90 12.51 15.22
C LEU A 390 -14.19 12.58 16.71
N VAL A 391 -13.21 13.01 17.52
CA VAL A 391 -13.39 13.21 18.96
C VAL A 391 -14.48 14.26 19.21
N GLU A 392 -14.46 15.39 18.50
CA GLU A 392 -15.52 16.40 18.57
C GLU A 392 -16.90 15.83 18.22
N LEU A 393 -17.00 15.06 17.13
CA LEU A 393 -18.25 14.44 16.69
C LEU A 393 -18.83 13.47 17.73
N VAL A 394 -17.98 12.67 18.37
CA VAL A 394 -18.39 11.70 19.40
C VAL A 394 -18.77 12.41 20.70
N ARG A 395 -18.03 13.46 21.10
CA ARG A 395 -18.43 14.32 22.23
C ARG A 395 -19.76 15.04 21.98
N GLU A 396 -19.97 15.59 20.79
CA GLU A 396 -21.25 16.21 20.39
C GLU A 396 -22.42 15.20 20.37
N ALA A 397 -22.14 13.92 20.12
CA ALA A 397 -23.12 12.85 20.21
C ALA A 397 -23.45 12.44 21.66
N GLY A 398 -22.75 12.98 22.65
CA GLY A 398 -23.06 12.86 24.07
C GLY A 398 -22.11 11.98 24.88
N ALA A 399 -20.92 11.64 24.38
CA ALA A 399 -19.93 10.87 25.15
C ALA A 399 -19.46 11.65 26.39
N GLU A 400 -19.29 10.96 27.52
CA GLU A 400 -18.73 11.51 28.76
C GLU A 400 -17.20 11.59 28.67
N GLU A 401 -16.58 10.51 28.21
CA GLU A 401 -15.12 10.39 27.99
C GLU A 401 -14.85 9.78 26.61
N VAL A 402 -13.75 10.19 25.97
CA VAL A 402 -13.31 9.71 24.66
C VAL A 402 -11.83 9.34 24.73
N HIS A 403 -11.53 8.05 24.63
CA HIS A 403 -10.18 7.50 24.61
C HIS A 403 -9.82 7.06 23.18
N LEU A 404 -8.67 7.50 22.67
CA LEU A 404 -8.16 7.06 21.37
C LEU A 404 -7.11 5.97 21.55
N ARG A 405 -7.23 4.89 20.79
CA ARG A 405 -6.21 3.84 20.70
C ARG A 405 -5.89 3.59 19.24
N ILE A 406 -4.62 3.73 18.90
CA ILE A 406 -4.16 3.74 17.51
C ILE A 406 -3.41 2.44 17.22
N GLY A 407 -3.89 1.69 16.22
CA GLY A 407 -3.38 0.38 15.82
C GLY A 407 -2.00 0.38 15.15
N ALA A 408 -1.28 1.51 15.20
CA ALA A 408 0.03 1.71 14.62
C ALA A 408 0.93 2.51 15.57
N PRO A 409 2.26 2.38 15.45
CA PRO A 409 3.19 3.33 16.04
C PRO A 409 3.01 4.75 15.45
N ALA A 410 3.47 5.75 16.19
CA ALA A 410 3.38 7.14 15.76
C ALA A 410 4.18 7.38 14.48
N ILE A 411 3.55 7.96 13.46
CA ILE A 411 4.17 8.26 12.16
C ILE A 411 4.92 9.58 12.28
N ILE A 412 6.25 9.52 12.32
CA ILE A 412 7.13 10.68 12.54
C ILE A 412 7.87 11.14 11.29
N ALA A 413 7.88 10.33 10.23
CA ALA A 413 8.61 10.60 8.99
C ALA A 413 7.81 10.16 7.74
N PRO A 414 7.99 10.84 6.59
CA PRO A 414 7.30 10.50 5.34
C PRO A 414 7.86 9.22 4.72
N CYS A 415 7.03 8.44 4.02
CA CYS A 415 7.51 7.23 3.37
C CYS A 415 8.14 7.50 1.99
N TYR A 416 9.35 7.01 1.76
CA TYR A 416 10.06 7.07 0.46
C TYR A 416 9.95 5.77 -0.36
N PHE A 417 9.17 4.82 0.12
CA PHE A 417 9.02 3.46 -0.42
C PHE A 417 7.61 3.27 -1.00
N GLY A 418 7.06 4.35 -1.55
CA GLY A 418 5.83 4.37 -2.33
C GLY A 418 4.53 4.43 -1.54
N ILE A 419 4.53 4.85 -0.27
CA ILE A 419 3.30 5.28 0.41
C ILE A 419 3.22 6.80 0.26
N ASP A 420 2.12 7.32 -0.27
CA ASP A 420 1.88 8.78 -0.30
C ASP A 420 1.53 9.25 1.12
N MET A 421 2.55 9.78 1.81
CA MET A 421 2.44 10.35 3.16
C MET A 421 2.56 11.87 3.11
N ALA A 422 1.97 12.53 4.11
CA ALA A 422 2.12 13.96 4.31
C ALA A 422 3.60 14.34 4.55
N THR A 423 3.97 15.59 4.30
CA THR A 423 5.34 16.05 4.56
C THR A 423 5.62 16.00 6.07
N ARG A 424 6.91 15.98 6.46
CA ARG A 424 7.32 15.96 7.87
C ARG A 424 6.65 17.08 8.70
N GLU A 425 6.50 18.26 8.11
CA GLU A 425 5.87 19.43 8.73
C GLU A 425 4.35 19.27 8.92
N GLU A 426 3.71 18.43 8.12
CA GLU A 426 2.28 18.14 8.18
C GLU A 426 1.96 16.96 9.13
N LEU A 427 2.95 16.16 9.52
CA LEU A 427 2.77 15.04 10.43
C LEU A 427 2.60 15.54 11.88
N ILE A 428 1.50 15.16 12.53
CA ILE A 428 1.19 15.62 13.89
C ILE A 428 2.21 15.11 14.93
N ALA A 429 2.82 13.95 14.66
CA ALA A 429 3.73 13.29 15.57
C ALA A 429 5.22 13.53 15.27
N ALA A 430 5.56 14.26 14.20
CA ALA A 430 6.96 14.51 13.85
C ALA A 430 7.74 15.22 14.97
N ASP A 431 7.12 16.22 15.63
CA ASP A 431 7.74 17.03 16.68
C ASP A 431 6.87 17.13 17.95
N ALA A 432 5.96 16.17 18.16
CA ALA A 432 5.05 16.19 19.30
C ALA A 432 5.06 14.87 20.06
N SER A 433 5.09 14.96 21.39
CA SER A 433 4.86 13.83 22.27
C SER A 433 3.41 13.34 22.20
N THR A 434 3.17 12.09 22.59
CA THR A 434 1.83 11.50 22.67
C THR A 434 0.87 12.36 23.49
N GLU A 435 1.35 12.99 24.57
CA GLU A 435 0.55 13.87 25.42
C GLU A 435 0.17 15.18 24.72
N GLU A 436 1.11 15.81 24.01
CA GLU A 436 0.81 17.00 23.20
C GLU A 436 -0.18 16.68 22.07
N ILE A 437 -0.07 15.49 21.47
CA ILE A 437 -1.04 15.03 20.46
C ILE A 437 -2.41 14.82 21.07
N ARG A 438 -2.49 14.15 22.23
CA ARG A 438 -3.74 13.96 23.01
C ARG A 438 -4.45 15.29 23.25
N GLU A 439 -3.70 16.30 23.69
CA GLU A 439 -4.22 17.65 23.91
C GLU A 439 -4.72 18.29 22.62
N LYS A 440 -3.96 18.20 21.52
CA LYS A 440 -4.33 18.74 20.20
C LYS A 440 -5.61 18.13 19.65
N VAL A 441 -5.81 16.81 19.79
CA VAL A 441 -7.00 16.12 19.30
C VAL A 441 -8.19 16.21 20.25
N GLY A 442 -7.98 16.61 21.51
CA GLY A 442 -9.03 16.80 22.51
C GLY A 442 -9.55 15.51 23.16
N ALA A 443 -8.78 14.42 23.10
CA ALA A 443 -9.13 13.14 23.72
C ALA A 443 -8.79 13.12 25.22
N ASP A 444 -9.51 12.32 26.00
CA ASP A 444 -9.24 12.13 27.45
C ASP A 444 -7.99 11.27 27.66
N SER A 445 -7.73 10.32 26.77
CA SER A 445 -6.46 9.59 26.70
C SER A 445 -6.15 9.19 25.26
N LEU A 446 -4.87 9.05 24.93
CA LEU A 446 -4.39 8.61 23.62
C LEU A 446 -3.20 7.68 23.80
N SER A 447 -3.16 6.58 23.07
CA SER A 447 -1.99 5.68 23.02
C SER A 447 -1.80 5.12 21.62
N TYR A 448 -0.53 4.91 21.25
CA TYR A 448 -0.11 4.27 20.01
C TYR A 448 0.40 2.86 20.31
N LEU A 449 0.21 1.95 19.37
CA LEU A 449 0.80 0.61 19.44
C LEU A 449 2.32 0.68 19.32
N SER A 450 3.06 -0.16 20.05
CA SER A 450 4.52 -0.20 19.93
C SER A 450 4.99 -0.91 18.65
N VAL A 451 6.24 -0.62 18.23
CA VAL A 451 6.91 -1.36 17.14
C VAL A 451 7.10 -2.84 17.51
N ASP A 452 7.31 -3.15 18.79
CA ASP A 452 7.44 -4.55 19.25
C ASP A 452 6.14 -5.32 19.07
N ALA A 453 5.00 -4.72 19.41
CA ALA A 453 3.70 -5.33 19.20
C ALA A 453 3.43 -5.62 17.72
N VAL A 454 3.87 -4.73 16.82
CA VAL A 454 3.77 -4.95 15.36
C VAL A 454 4.64 -6.13 14.93
N ALA A 455 5.92 -6.16 15.33
CA ALA A 455 6.84 -7.24 15.01
C ALA A 455 6.35 -8.60 15.54
N ASP A 456 5.91 -8.63 16.81
CA ASP A 456 5.37 -9.82 17.47
C ASP A 456 4.10 -10.33 16.76
N ALA A 457 3.19 -9.45 16.36
CA ALA A 457 1.95 -9.82 15.68
C ALA A 457 2.18 -10.38 14.27
N LEU A 458 3.27 -9.96 13.60
CA LEU A 458 3.70 -10.47 12.30
C LEU A 458 4.58 -11.72 12.43
N GLY A 459 5.07 -12.04 13.62
CA GLY A 459 6.05 -13.11 13.82
C GLY A 459 7.41 -12.81 13.20
N GLU A 460 7.75 -11.53 13.02
CA GLU A 460 8.97 -11.05 12.38
C GLU A 460 9.90 -10.35 13.38
N SER A 461 11.18 -10.25 13.02
CA SER A 461 12.10 -9.39 13.78
C SER A 461 11.96 -7.94 13.33
N ARG A 462 12.29 -6.97 14.20
CA ARG A 462 12.34 -5.55 13.80
C ARG A 462 13.27 -5.30 12.60
N ALA A 463 14.32 -6.10 12.44
CA ALA A 463 15.29 -5.96 11.36
C ALA A 463 14.73 -6.39 9.99
N ASP A 464 13.68 -7.20 9.99
CA ASP A 464 13.01 -7.72 8.78
C ASP A 464 11.89 -6.80 8.29
N LEU A 465 11.55 -5.77 9.08
CA LEU A 465 10.54 -4.77 8.78
C LEU A 465 11.15 -3.44 8.32
N CYS A 466 10.44 -2.75 7.43
CA CYS A 466 10.71 -1.35 7.10
C CYS A 466 10.02 -0.45 8.12
N LEU A 467 10.80 0.20 8.98
CA LEU A 467 10.31 1.05 10.07
C LEU A 467 10.51 2.56 9.83
N GLY A 468 11.01 2.96 8.66
CA GLY A 468 11.44 4.34 8.43
C GLY A 468 10.39 5.42 8.70
N CYS A 469 9.10 5.18 8.43
CA CYS A 469 8.05 6.16 8.73
C CYS A 469 7.80 6.38 10.24
N VAL A 470 8.27 5.47 11.11
CA VAL A 470 8.10 5.53 12.57
C VAL A 470 9.43 5.67 13.33
N THR A 471 10.58 5.52 12.67
CA THR A 471 11.92 5.72 13.25
C THR A 471 12.71 6.86 12.60
N GLY A 472 12.44 7.21 11.34
CA GLY A 472 13.32 8.07 10.53
C GLY A 472 14.55 7.34 9.96
N GLU A 473 14.63 6.02 10.13
CA GLU A 473 15.74 5.19 9.66
C GLU A 473 15.27 4.28 8.53
N TYR A 474 15.85 4.41 7.33
CA TYR A 474 15.38 3.74 6.12
C TYR A 474 16.35 2.65 5.61
N PRO A 475 15.85 1.64 4.87
CA PRO A 475 16.70 0.60 4.31
C PRO A 475 17.75 1.05 3.29
N PHE A 476 17.51 2.16 2.59
CA PHE A 476 18.45 2.73 1.61
C PHE A 476 18.81 4.16 2.02
N ASP A 477 19.88 4.68 1.42
CA ASP A 477 20.25 6.08 1.54
C ASP A 477 19.15 6.97 0.96
N VAL A 478 18.58 7.81 1.81
CA VAL A 478 17.54 8.79 1.50
C VAL A 478 18.04 10.13 1.99
N GLU A 479 17.99 11.14 1.11
CA GLU A 479 18.51 12.47 1.43
C GLU A 479 17.86 13.04 2.70
N GLY A 480 18.66 13.29 3.73
CA GLY A 480 18.23 13.88 4.99
C GLY A 480 17.73 12.90 6.05
N GLU A 481 17.76 11.59 5.79
CA GLU A 481 17.34 10.53 6.72
C GLU A 481 18.50 9.61 7.09
N GLU A 482 18.37 8.85 8.18
CA GLU A 482 19.37 7.86 8.58
C GLU A 482 19.14 6.53 7.87
N THR A 483 20.19 5.72 7.69
CA THR A 483 20.09 4.38 7.12
C THR A 483 20.14 3.33 8.23
N ASP A 484 19.22 2.36 8.24
CA ASP A 484 19.10 1.34 9.29
C ASP A 484 19.97 0.09 9.05
N ARG A 485 20.53 -0.07 7.84
CA ARG A 485 21.31 -1.24 7.43
C ARG A 485 22.32 -0.93 6.32
N ASP A 486 23.42 -1.66 6.29
CA ASP A 486 24.39 -1.59 5.21
C ASP A 486 23.93 -2.45 4.02
N ILE A 487 23.62 -1.83 2.88
CA ILE A 487 23.33 -2.55 1.65
C ILE A 487 24.57 -2.57 0.76
N GLU A 488 25.31 -3.68 0.76
CA GLU A 488 26.42 -3.87 -0.19
C GLU A 488 25.89 -3.80 -1.65
N GLY A 489 26.59 -3.03 -2.49
CA GLY A 489 26.21 -2.71 -3.87
C GLY A 489 25.86 -1.23 -4.09
N VAL A 490 25.64 -0.47 -3.03
CA VAL A 490 25.52 0.99 -3.06
C VAL A 490 26.92 1.58 -3.30
N ALA A 491 27.21 2.01 -4.52
CA ALA A 491 28.37 2.87 -4.73
C ALA A 491 28.08 4.17 -3.96
N SER A 492 28.66 4.32 -2.77
CA SER A 492 28.62 5.57 -2.01
C SER A 492 29.29 6.66 -2.86
N GLY A 493 28.49 7.39 -3.62
CA GLY A 493 28.89 8.54 -4.42
C GLY A 493 29.20 9.75 -3.57
N VAL A 494 30.02 9.59 -2.53
CA VAL A 494 30.62 10.70 -1.79
C VAL A 494 32.12 10.48 -1.81
N SER A 495 32.75 10.87 -2.93
CA SER A 495 34.15 11.26 -2.86
C SER A 495 34.15 12.63 -2.16
N PRO A 496 34.78 12.81 -0.99
CA PRO A 496 35.01 14.14 -0.47
C PRO A 496 35.87 14.87 -1.52
N ALA A 497 35.38 16.01 -1.98
CA ALA A 497 36.19 16.93 -2.74
C ALA A 497 37.32 17.40 -1.82
N ASP A 498 38.50 16.79 -1.96
CA ASP A 498 39.75 17.37 -1.49
C ASP A 498 40.12 18.53 -2.44
N ASP A 499 40.28 19.70 -1.82
CA ASP A 499 40.83 21.00 -2.27
C ASP A 499 40.03 21.93 -3.20
#